data_AF-A0A7C3SMV6-F1
#
_entry.id   AF-A0A7C3SMV6-F1
#
_cell.length_a   1.000
_cell.length_b   1.000
_cell.length_c   1.000
_cell.angle_alpha   90.00
_cell.angle_beta   90.00
_cell.angle_gamma   90.00
#
_symmetry.space_group_name_H-M   'P 1'
#
loop_
_entity.id
_entity.type
_entity.pdbx_description
1 polymer ?
#
loop_
_entity_poly.entity_id
_entity_poly.type
_entity_poly.pdbx_seq_one_letter_code
_entity_poly.pdbx_strand_id
1 'polypeptide(L)'
;MYKKLLFIIIISFVFFNVSYGEEYITMDSLLPLLQKSPLYNLYKIQYENSVNNYYLSQVNLKPNITFQASYNQGETKTTIGSSTTINTTQNTILSLSYSQIILPFGEAGIDVKTAELSLEQAKNNFKINYNDLYLQFLQSLYN
;
A
#
# COMPACT_ATOMS: atom_id res chain seq x y z
N MET A 1 30.92 4.21 68.04
CA MET A 1 31.09 5.11 66.87
C MET A 1 31.07 4.37 65.53
N TYR A 2 31.63 3.16 65.42
CA TYR A 2 31.65 2.38 64.17
C TYR A 2 30.27 2.05 63.55
N LYS A 3 29.24 1.71 64.34
CA LYS A 3 27.90 1.38 63.79
C LYS A 3 27.26 2.52 63.00
N LYS A 4 27.44 3.78 63.44
CA LYS A 4 26.91 4.95 62.72
C LYS A 4 27.65 5.18 61.40
N LEU A 5 28.96 4.95 61.39
CA LEU A 5 29.81 5.11 60.21
C LEU A 5 29.51 4.04 59.16
N LEU A 6 29.28 2.80 59.60
CA LEU A 6 28.88 1.68 58.74
C LEU A 6 27.49 1.91 58.12
N PHE A 7 26.56 2.49 58.89
CA PHE A 7 25.23 2.85 58.38
C PHE A 7 25.30 3.94 57.31
N ILE A 8 26.15 4.96 57.50
CA ILE A 8 26.37 6.02 56.50
C ILE A 8 27.00 5.44 55.23
N ILE A 9 27.97 4.54 55.34
CA ILE A 9 28.58 3.88 54.18
C ILE A 9 27.55 3.07 53.41
N ILE A 10 26.69 2.30 54.09
CA ILE A 10 25.63 1.51 53.45
C ILE A 10 24.64 2.43 52.73
N ILE A 11 24.21 3.52 53.37
CA ILE A 11 23.30 4.50 52.74
C ILE A 11 23.93 5.11 51.50
N SER A 12 25.19 5.58 51.59
CA SER A 12 25.88 6.13 50.43
C SER A 12 26.03 5.09 49.31
N PHE A 13 26.28 3.82 49.64
CA PHE A 13 26.37 2.75 48.65
C PHE A 13 25.03 2.49 47.96
N VAL A 14 23.92 2.56 48.70
CA VAL A 14 22.58 2.44 48.13
C VAL A 14 22.29 3.61 47.19
N PHE A 15 22.59 4.86 47.59
CA PHE A 15 22.37 6.04 46.74
C PHE A 15 23.27 6.06 45.50
N PHE A 16 24.51 5.56 45.56
CA PHE A 16 25.41 5.46 44.40
C PHE A 16 25.01 4.35 43.42
N ASN A 17 24.28 3.32 43.86
CA ASN A 17 23.81 2.22 43.01
C ASN A 17 22.39 2.41 42.47
N VAL A 18 21.71 3.53 42.81
CA VAL A 18 20.49 3.91 42.10
C VAL A 18 20.91 4.45 40.74
N SER A 19 21.09 3.54 39.78
CA SER A 19 21.07 3.90 38.37
C SER A 19 19.65 4.37 38.06
N TYR A 20 19.48 5.68 37.96
CA TYR A 20 18.32 6.24 37.28
C TYR A 20 18.48 5.85 35.81
N GLY A 21 17.86 4.75 35.42
CA GLY A 21 17.67 4.47 34.01
C GLY A 21 16.83 5.60 33.45
N GLU A 22 17.41 6.40 32.55
CA GLU A 22 16.61 7.32 31.76
C GLU A 22 15.61 6.48 30.97
N GLU A 23 14.32 6.54 31.34
CA GLU A 23 13.26 5.98 30.51
C GLU A 23 13.18 6.83 29.24
N TYR A 24 13.95 6.44 28.23
CA TYR A 24 13.87 7.06 26.93
C TYR A 24 12.54 6.72 26.30
N ILE A 25 11.86 7.75 25.78
CA ILE A 25 10.69 7.58 24.94
C ILE A 25 11.13 6.78 23.71
N THR A 26 10.54 5.60 23.51
CA THR A 26 10.83 4.72 22.36
C THR A 26 9.81 4.91 21.25
N MET A 27 10.18 4.52 20.03
CA MET A 27 9.28 4.48 18.87
C MET A 27 8.00 3.70 19.18
N ASP A 28 8.13 2.54 19.84
CA ASP A 28 6.99 1.69 20.23
C ASP A 28 6.08 2.36 21.25
N SER A 29 6.66 3.13 22.19
CA SER A 29 5.87 3.90 23.17
C SER A 29 5.07 5.04 22.53
N LEU A 30 5.59 5.64 21.45
CA LEU A 30 4.90 6.70 20.70
C LEU A 30 4.05 6.18 19.54
N LEU A 31 4.13 4.90 19.20
CA LEU A 31 3.36 4.28 18.12
C LEU A 31 1.87 4.69 18.10
N PRO A 32 1.11 4.62 19.21
CA PRO A 32 -0.31 5.01 19.20
C PRO A 32 -0.55 6.51 18.94
N LEU A 33 0.41 7.38 19.25
CA LEU A 33 0.37 8.82 18.94
C LEU A 33 0.76 9.09 17.49
N LEU A 34 1.83 8.45 17.02
CA LEU A 34 2.30 8.54 15.64
C LEU A 34 1.22 8.06 14.67
N GLN A 35 0.53 6.96 14.98
CA GLN A 35 -0.56 6.42 14.15
C GLN A 35 -1.77 7.35 14.03
N LYS A 36 -1.98 8.27 14.99
CA LYS A 36 -3.04 9.28 14.90
C LYS A 36 -2.64 10.48 14.04
N SER A 37 -1.36 10.61 13.68
CA SER A 37 -0.88 11.71 12.85
C SER A 37 -1.47 11.63 11.45
N PRO A 38 -1.99 12.76 10.89
CA PRO A 38 -2.39 12.83 9.49
C PRO A 38 -1.26 12.43 8.53
N LEU A 39 0.00 12.76 8.87
CA LEU A 39 1.18 12.41 8.07
C LEU A 39 1.41 10.91 8.03
N TYR A 40 1.24 10.21 9.16
CA TYR A 40 1.36 8.75 9.20
C TYR A 40 0.34 8.09 8.27
N ASN A 41 -0.92 8.55 8.30
CA ASN A 41 -1.95 8.02 7.42
C ASN A 41 -1.63 8.27 5.93
N LEU A 42 -1.08 9.44 5.59
CA LEU A 42 -0.65 9.72 4.22
C LEU A 42 0.45 8.75 3.77
N TYR A 43 1.49 8.56 4.58
CA TYR A 43 2.58 7.63 4.27
C TYR A 43 2.07 6.19 4.13
N LYS A 44 1.15 5.78 5.02
CA LYS A 44 0.52 4.46 4.98
C LYS A 44 -0.27 4.27 3.68
N ILE A 45 -1.12 5.23 3.31
CA ILE A 45 -1.92 5.17 2.07
C ILE A 45 -1.00 5.10 0.84
N GLN A 46 0.09 5.88 0.81
CA GLN A 46 1.07 5.83 -0.28
C GLN A 46 1.70 4.44 -0.43
N TYR A 47 2.07 3.82 0.70
CA TYR A 47 2.60 2.46 0.71
C TYR A 47 1.56 1.42 0.26
N GLU A 48 0.33 1.49 0.78
CA GLU A 48 -0.78 0.59 0.43
C GLU A 48 -1.16 0.69 -1.05
N ASN A 49 -1.11 1.89 -1.63
CA ASN A 49 -1.34 2.08 -3.06
C ASN A 49 -0.28 1.35 -3.91
N SER A 50 0.99 1.41 -3.53
CA SER A 50 2.05 0.66 -4.22
C SER A 50 1.87 -0.86 -4.07
N VAL A 51 1.42 -1.33 -2.91
CA VAL A 51 1.06 -2.74 -2.68
C VAL A 51 -0.06 -3.17 -3.62
N ASN A 52 -1.13 -2.37 -3.70
CA ASN A 52 -2.27 -2.66 -4.59
C ASN A 52 -1.85 -2.68 -6.06
N ASN A 53 -1.03 -1.72 -6.50
CA ASN A 53 -0.51 -1.67 -7.87
C ASN A 53 0.33 -2.91 -8.22
N TYR A 54 1.16 -3.38 -7.28
CA TYR A 54 1.91 -4.62 -7.45
C TYR A 54 1.00 -5.85 -7.56
N TYR A 55 -0.08 -5.94 -6.78
CA TYR A 55 -1.04 -7.04 -6.94
C TYR A 55 -1.82 -6.96 -8.25
N LEU A 56 -2.22 -5.76 -8.67
CA LEU A 56 -2.91 -5.56 -9.96
C LEU A 56 -2.03 -5.95 -11.14
N SER A 57 -0.74 -5.60 -11.13
CA SER A 57 0.19 -6.00 -12.19
C SER A 57 0.36 -7.53 -12.27
N GLN A 58 0.35 -8.22 -11.12
CA GLN A 58 0.39 -9.69 -11.10
C GLN A 58 -0.91 -10.34 -11.60
N VAL A 59 -2.07 -9.69 -11.41
CA VAL A 59 -3.35 -10.20 -11.97
C VAL A 59 -3.31 -10.23 -13.50
N ASN A 60 -2.62 -9.28 -14.14
CA ASN A 60 -2.50 -9.24 -15.60
C ASN A 60 -1.76 -10.46 -16.19
N LEU A 61 -0.91 -11.13 -15.39
CA LEU A 61 -0.25 -12.39 -15.80
C LEU A 61 -1.17 -13.62 -15.70
N LYS A 62 -2.28 -13.52 -14.96
CA LYS A 62 -3.20 -14.64 -14.77
C LYS A 62 -4.14 -14.77 -15.98
N PRO A 63 -4.61 -15.99 -16.28
CA PRO A 63 -5.64 -16.17 -17.29
C PRO A 63 -6.89 -15.36 -16.97
N ASN A 64 -7.43 -14.68 -17.97
CA ASN A 64 -8.70 -13.96 -17.90
C ASN A 64 -9.75 -14.69 -18.74
N ILE A 65 -10.93 -14.89 -18.16
CA ILE A 65 -12.09 -15.49 -18.80
C ILE A 65 -13.20 -14.45 -18.79
N THR A 66 -13.61 -14.00 -19.98
CA THR A 66 -14.67 -13.00 -20.15
C THR A 66 -15.85 -13.64 -20.85
N PHE A 67 -17.02 -13.55 -20.23
CA PHE A 67 -18.29 -13.89 -20.88
C PHE A 67 -18.97 -12.61 -21.34
N GLN A 68 -19.42 -12.57 -22.59
CA GLN A 68 -20.20 -11.47 -23.13
C GLN A 68 -21.48 -12.02 -23.76
N ALA A 69 -22.60 -11.42 -23.37
CA ALA A 69 -23.89 -11.60 -24.01
C ALA A 69 -24.35 -10.23 -24.53
N SER A 70 -24.70 -10.15 -25.81
CA SER A 70 -25.28 -8.93 -26.39
C SER A 70 -26.39 -9.28 -27.37
N TYR A 71 -27.37 -8.39 -27.45
CA TYR A 71 -28.45 -8.43 -28.44
C TYR A 71 -28.47 -7.08 -29.14
N ASN A 72 -28.34 -7.10 -30.46
CA ASN A 72 -28.39 -5.92 -31.30
C ASN A 72 -29.54 -6.06 -32.28
N GLN A 73 -30.44 -5.08 -32.28
CA GLN A 73 -31.50 -4.95 -33.26
C GLN A 73 -31.33 -3.60 -33.97
N GLY A 74 -31.33 -3.64 -35.29
CA GLY A 74 -31.21 -2.44 -36.13
C GLY A 74 -32.04 -2.55 -37.38
N GLU A 75 -32.41 -1.41 -37.94
CA GLU A 75 -33.10 -1.33 -39.22
C GLU A 75 -32.22 -0.58 -40.21
N THR A 76 -31.96 -1.21 -41.35
CA THR A 76 -31.28 -0.56 -42.46
C THR A 76 -32.31 -0.27 -43.54
N LYS A 77 -32.53 1.02 -43.80
CA LYS A 77 -33.41 1.49 -44.86
C LYS A 77 -32.58 1.81 -46.09
N THR A 78 -32.88 1.15 -47.20
CA THR A 78 -32.24 1.40 -48.49
C THR A 78 -33.31 1.85 -49.50
N THR A 79 -33.14 3.03 -50.08
CA THR A 79 -34.01 3.54 -51.14
C THR A 79 -33.24 3.56 -52.46
N ILE A 80 -33.77 2.88 -53.49
CA ILE A 80 -33.21 2.88 -54.84
C ILE A 80 -34.36 3.24 -55.81
N GLY A 81 -34.25 4.40 -56.46
CA GLY A 81 -35.33 4.93 -57.30
C GLY A 81 -36.59 5.25 -56.47
N SER A 82 -37.76 4.76 -56.90
CA SER A 82 -39.03 4.88 -56.16
C SER A 82 -39.27 3.75 -55.15
N SER A 83 -38.38 2.74 -55.10
CA SER A 83 -38.53 1.59 -54.21
C SER A 83 -37.76 1.80 -52.91
N THR A 84 -38.44 1.59 -51.78
CA THR A 84 -37.85 1.60 -50.44
C THR A 84 -37.89 0.19 -49.86
N THR A 85 -36.74 -0.31 -49.42
CA THR A 85 -36.62 -1.58 -48.69
C THR A 85 -36.16 -1.29 -47.27
N ILE A 86 -36.86 -1.87 -46.29
CA ILE A 86 -36.48 -1.82 -44.87
C ILE A 86 -36.06 -3.22 -44.49
N ASN A 87 -34.80 -3.37 -44.07
CA ASN A 87 -34.27 -4.63 -43.57
C ASN A 87 -34.05 -4.53 -42.07
N THR A 88 -34.79 -5.31 -41.31
CA THR A 88 -34.55 -5.47 -39.87
C THR A 88 -33.47 -6.54 -39.69
N THR A 89 -32.41 -6.20 -38.96
CA THR A 89 -31.36 -7.14 -38.56
C THR A 89 -31.45 -7.35 -37.05
N GLN A 90 -31.48 -8.62 -36.63
CA GLN A 90 -31.43 -9.04 -35.24
C GLN A 90 -30.20 -9.92 -35.07
N ASN A 91 -29.33 -9.59 -34.13
CA ASN A 91 -28.10 -10.32 -33.86
C ASN A 91 -27.97 -10.58 -32.36
N THR A 92 -27.86 -11.85 -31.98
CA THR A 92 -27.58 -12.26 -30.60
C THR A 92 -26.18 -12.84 -30.57
N ILE A 93 -25.31 -12.27 -29.73
CA ILE A 93 -23.94 -12.72 -29.56
C ILE A 93 -23.80 -13.26 -28.14
N LEU A 94 -23.38 -14.52 -28.03
CA LEU A 94 -22.91 -15.14 -26.80
C LEU A 94 -21.46 -15.55 -27.04
N SER A 95 -20.51 -14.97 -26.31
CA SER A 95 -19.10 -15.27 -26.44
C SER A 95 -18.46 -15.55 -25.09
N LEU A 96 -17.58 -16.56 -25.09
CA LEU A 96 -16.67 -16.86 -23.99
C LEU A 96 -15.26 -16.69 -24.53
N SER A 97 -14.54 -15.72 -23.99
CA SER A 97 -13.18 -15.38 -24.42
C SER A 97 -12.20 -15.76 -23.33
N TYR A 98 -11.14 -16.46 -23.71
CA TYR A 98 -10.00 -16.79 -22.85
C TYR A 98 -8.78 -16.01 -23.33
N SER A 99 -8.07 -15.36 -22.41
CA SER A 99 -6.80 -14.70 -22.69
C SER A 99 -5.78 -15.05 -21.61
N GLN A 100 -4.55 -15.38 -22.01
CA GLN A 100 -3.44 -15.61 -21.10
C GLN A 100 -2.15 -15.06 -21.70
N ILE A 101 -1.35 -14.40 -20.87
CA ILE A 101 0.01 -14.01 -21.21
C ILE A 101 0.92 -15.23 -21.09
N ILE A 102 1.50 -15.66 -22.21
CA ILE A 102 2.31 -16.89 -22.28
C ILE A 102 3.79 -16.61 -21.97
N LEU A 103 4.26 -15.38 -22.21
CA LEU A 103 5.66 -14.99 -22.03
C LEU A 103 5.78 -13.83 -21.02
N PRO A 104 6.29 -14.07 -19.81
CA PRO A 104 6.44 -13.04 -18.78
C PRO A 104 7.68 -12.15 -18.99
N PHE A 105 8.29 -12.16 -20.18
CA PHE A 105 9.48 -11.35 -20.50
C PHE A 105 9.16 -10.12 -21.36
N GLY A 106 7.89 -9.96 -21.76
CA GLY A 106 7.39 -8.81 -22.52
C GLY A 106 6.87 -7.70 -21.61
N GLU A 107 6.02 -6.85 -22.17
CA GLU A 107 5.40 -5.69 -21.49
C GLU A 107 4.85 -6.03 -20.10
N ALA A 108 4.02 -7.08 -19.99
CA ALA A 108 3.44 -7.47 -18.70
C ALA A 108 4.49 -7.92 -17.65
N GLY A 109 5.61 -8.48 -18.08
CA GLY A 109 6.73 -8.79 -17.19
C GLY A 109 7.45 -7.55 -16.69
N ILE A 110 7.69 -6.61 -17.60
CA ILE A 110 8.28 -5.29 -17.30
C ILE A 110 7.36 -4.54 -16.32
N ASP A 111 6.05 -4.57 -16.52
CA ASP A 111 5.09 -3.92 -15.63
C ASP A 111 5.12 -4.49 -14.22
N VAL A 112 5.18 -5.83 -14.09
CA VAL A 112 5.31 -6.48 -12.78
C VAL A 112 6.62 -6.09 -12.11
N LYS A 113 7.73 -6.11 -12.83
CA LYS A 113 9.04 -5.72 -12.26
C LYS A 113 9.09 -4.25 -11.86
N THR A 114 8.49 -3.38 -12.66
CA THR A 114 8.40 -1.94 -12.37
C THR A 114 7.53 -1.68 -11.14
N ALA A 115 6.42 -2.39 -11.00
CA ALA A 115 5.57 -2.32 -9.82
C ALA A 115 6.27 -2.86 -8.56
N GLU A 116 7.07 -3.93 -8.70
CA GLU A 116 7.89 -4.47 -7.62
C GLU A 116 8.93 -3.46 -7.12
N LEU A 117 9.68 -2.84 -8.03
CA LEU A 117 10.65 -1.78 -7.70
C LEU A 117 9.97 -0.59 -7.03
N SER A 118 8.80 -0.19 -7.53
CA SER A 118 7.99 0.89 -6.95
C SER A 118 7.51 0.57 -5.53
N LEU A 119 7.15 -0.70 -5.28
CA LEU A 119 6.79 -1.19 -3.96
C LEU A 119 7.98 -1.18 -2.99
N GLU A 120 9.16 -1.63 -3.44
CA GLU A 120 10.38 -1.57 -2.64
C GLU A 120 10.75 -0.13 -2.27
N GLN A 121 10.65 0.79 -3.23
CA GLN A 121 10.87 2.21 -2.99
C GLN A 121 9.85 2.78 -2.00
N ALA A 122 8.56 2.47 -2.17
CA ALA A 122 7.51 2.90 -1.25
C ALA A 122 7.71 2.36 0.17
N LYS A 123 8.17 1.11 0.31
CA LYS A 123 8.54 0.52 1.60
C LYS A 123 9.67 1.29 2.28
N ASN A 124 10.71 1.64 1.53
CA ASN A 124 11.84 2.41 2.05
C ASN A 124 11.42 3.83 2.44
N ASN A 125 10.62 4.50 1.60
CA ASN A 125 10.09 5.83 1.88
C ASN A 125 9.19 5.82 3.12
N PHE A 126 8.32 4.82 3.26
CA PHE A 126 7.48 4.68 4.45
C PHE A 126 8.33 4.57 5.73
N LYS A 127 9.38 3.74 5.69
CA LYS A 127 10.29 3.58 6.83
C LYS A 127 11.00 4.89 7.19
N ILE A 128 11.53 5.60 6.20
CA ILE A 128 12.23 6.88 6.41
C ILE A 128 11.26 7.92 6.97
N ASN A 129 10.12 8.13 6.31
CA ASN A 129 9.14 9.13 6.70
C ASN A 129 8.54 8.85 8.09
N TYR A 130 8.34 7.57 8.44
CA TYR A 130 7.90 7.18 9.77
C TYR A 130 8.93 7.53 10.84
N ASN A 131 10.22 7.29 10.56
CA ASN A 131 11.31 7.68 11.46
C ASN A 131 11.43 9.19 11.59
N ASP A 132 11.30 9.94 10.49
CA ASP A 132 11.35 11.40 10.53
C ASP A 132 10.18 11.98 11.32
N LEU A 133 8.98 11.42 11.17
CA LEU A 133 7.82 11.79 11.98
C LEU A 133 8.06 11.54 13.47
N TYR A 134 8.67 10.41 13.81
CA TYR A 134 9.06 10.12 15.19
C TYR A 134 10.06 11.13 15.75
N LEU A 135 11.11 11.46 14.99
CA LEU A 135 12.10 12.46 15.40
C LEU A 135 11.47 13.84 15.60
N GLN A 136 10.51 14.24 14.74
CA GLN A 136 9.76 15.48 14.91
C GLN A 136 8.92 15.49 16.19
N PHE A 137 8.26 14.37 16.51
CA PHE A 137 7.51 14.22 17.75
C PHE A 137 8.42 14.33 18.97
N LEU A 138 9.59 13.67 18.96
CA LEU A 138 10.56 13.80 20.05
C LEU A 138 11.04 15.25 20.19
N GLN A 139 11.41 15.91 19.09
CA GLN A 139 11.81 17.32 19.11
C GLN A 139 10.72 18.22 19.73
N SER A 140 9.45 17.92 19.47
CA SER A 140 8.33 18.67 20.07
C SER A 140 8.12 18.39 21.56
N LEU A 141 8.60 17.27 22.10
CA LEU A 141 8.46 16.92 23.52
C LEU A 141 9.62 17.45 24.37
N TYR A 142 10.81 17.58 23.78
CA TYR A 142 12.03 17.99 24.47
C TYR A 142 12.42 19.46 24.24
N ASN A 143 11.73 20.18 23.34
CA ASN A 143 11.76 21.64 23.25
C ASN A 143 10.63 22.27 24.08
#